data_AF-X1TLT5-F1
#
_entry.id   AF-X1TLT5-F1
#
_cell.length_a   1.000
_cell.length_b   1.000
_cell.length_c   1.000
_cell.angle_alpha   90.00
_cell.angle_beta   90.00
_cell.angle_gamma   90.00
#
_symmetry.space_group_name_H-M   'P 1'
#
loop_
_entity.id
_entity.type
_entity.pdbx_description
1 polymer ?
#
loop_
_entity_poly.entity_id
_entity_poly.type
_entity_poly.pdbx_seq_one_letter_code
_entity_poly.pdbx_strand_id
1 'polypeptide(L)' 'IFHWVSAQLALLSTQMVTIDQLFLPYAITKDGRTVYDVLAESKFKLLGEGGEGE' A
#
# COMPACT_ATOMS: atom_id res chain seq x y z
N ILE A 1 -15.76 4.11 -11.92
CA ILE A 1 -14.41 4.71 -11.87
C ILE A 1 -14.36 5.89 -10.90
N PHE A 2 -15.18 6.94 -11.11
CA PHE A 2 -15.18 8.14 -10.26
C PHE A 2 -15.38 7.85 -8.76
N HIS A 3 -16.38 7.03 -8.40
CA HIS A 3 -16.66 6.69 -6.99
C HIS A 3 -15.53 5.95 -6.28
N TRP A 4 -14.76 5.12 -6.98
CA TRP A 4 -13.64 4.39 -6.39
C TRP A 4 -12.45 5.31 -6.09
N VAL A 5 -12.13 6.20 -7.03
CA VAL A 5 -11.08 7.22 -6.82
C VAL A 5 -11.47 8.18 -5.69
N SER A 6 -12.73 8.62 -5.64
CA SER A 6 -13.23 9.46 -4.55
C SER A 6 -13.17 8.76 -3.18
N ALA A 7 -13.45 7.46 -3.11
CA ALA A 7 -13.34 6.70 -1.86
C ALA A 7 -11.88 6.60 -1.36
N GLN A 8 -10.92 6.42 -2.28
CA GLN A 8 -9.49 6.42 -1.94
C GLN A 8 -9.02 7.80 -1.46
N LEU A 9 -9.51 8.88 -2.09
CA LEU A 9 -9.23 10.25 -1.66
C LEU A 9 -9.87 10.59 -0.30
N ALA A 10 -11.05 10.03 0.01
CA ALA A 10 -11.70 10.23 1.29
C ALA A 10 -10.88 9.64 2.45
N LEU A 11 -10.26 8.46 2.26
CA LEU A 11 -9.36 7.83 3.24
C LEU A 11 -8.08 8.65 3.46
N LEU A 12 -7.54 9.22 2.38
CA LEU A 12 -6.40 10.13 2.44
C LEU A 12 -6.76 11.42 3.22
N SER A 13 -7.96 11.95 2.98
CA SER A 13 -8.45 13.19 3.60
C SER A 13 -8.72 13.05 5.11
N THR A 14 -8.99 11.84 5.60
CA THR A 14 -9.19 11.56 7.04
C THR A 14 -7.88 11.30 7.79
N GLN A 15 -6.72 11.51 7.16
CA GLN A 15 -5.38 11.27 7.73
C GLN A 15 -5.13 9.84 8.23
N MET A 16 -5.96 8.87 7.82
CA MET A 16 -5.75 7.46 8.16
C MET A 16 -4.60 6.83 7.36
N VAL A 17 -4.18 7.49 6.27
CA VAL A 17 -3.11 7.05 5.36
C VAL A 17 -2.35 8.28 4.86
N THR A 18 -1.03 8.23 4.73
CA THR A 18 -0.24 9.30 4.11
C THR A 18 -0.13 9.14 2.59
N ILE A 19 0.19 10.22 1.87
CA ILE A 19 0.43 10.15 0.42
C ILE A 19 1.52 9.12 0.11
N ASP A 20 2.58 9.05 0.91
CA ASP A 20 3.67 8.09 0.73
C ASP A 20 3.16 6.64 0.78
N GLN A 21 2.27 6.32 1.73
CA GLN A 21 1.69 4.98 1.88
C GLN A 21 0.83 4.57 0.68
N LEU A 22 0.16 5.52 0.02
CA LEU A 22 -0.62 5.25 -1.20
C LEU A 22 0.26 4.84 -2.37
N PHE A 23 1.47 5.39 -2.45
CA PHE A 23 2.42 5.14 -3.55
C PHE A 23 3.41 4.01 -3.27
N LEU A 24 3.51 3.52 -2.03
CA LEU A 24 4.40 2.41 -1.67
C LEU A 24 4.31 1.20 -2.62
N PRO A 25 3.13 0.73 -3.07
CA PRO A 25 3.04 -0.39 -4.00
C PRO A 25 3.80 -0.15 -5.32
N TYR A 26 3.94 1.10 -5.74
CA TYR A 26 4.65 1.52 -6.96
C TYR A 26 6.13 1.88 -6.73
N ALA A 27 6.59 1.87 -5.49
CA ALA A 27 7.99 2.15 -5.18
C ALA A 27 8.89 1.08 -5.79
N ILE A 28 10.01 1.50 -6.39
CA ILE A 28 10.96 0.61 -7.06
C ILE A 28 12.03 0.15 -6.07
N THR A 29 12.17 -1.16 -5.95
CA THR A 29 13.24 -1.82 -5.18
C THR A 29 14.57 -1.76 -5.94
N LYS A 30 15.68 -2.06 -5.26
CA LYS A 30 17.02 -2.08 -5.89
C LYS A 30 17.12 -3.05 -7.07
N ASP A 31 16.26 -4.07 -7.11
CA ASP A 31 16.21 -5.08 -8.17
C ASP A 31 15.37 -4.62 -9.38
N GLY A 32 14.86 -3.39 -9.39
CA GLY A 32 14.05 -2.82 -10.48
C GLY A 32 12.57 -3.23 -10.47
N ARG A 33 12.12 -3.99 -9.47
CA ARG A 33 10.74 -4.43 -9.31
C ARG A 33 9.95 -3.52 -8.38
N THR A 34 8.64 -3.44 -8.53
CA THR A 34 7.80 -2.70 -7.57
C THR A 34 7.70 -3.44 -6.25
N VAL A 35 7.46 -2.73 -5.15
CA VAL A 35 7.16 -3.35 -3.85
C VAL A 35 5.93 -4.26 -3.95
N TYR A 36 4.93 -3.90 -4.77
CA TYR A 36 3.79 -4.75 -5.06
C TYR A 36 4.20 -6.09 -5.67
N ASP A 37 5.11 -6.10 -6.65
CA ASP A 37 5.55 -7.33 -7.32
C ASP A 37 6.19 -8.30 -6.32
N VAL A 38 7.03 -7.77 -5.42
CA VAL A 38 7.69 -8.55 -4.38
C VAL A 38 6.67 -9.15 -3.40
N LEU A 39 5.65 -8.37 -3.01
CA LEU A 39 4.58 -8.86 -2.14
C LEU A 39 3.70 -9.89 -2.83
N ALA A 40 3.32 -9.66 -4.09
CA ALA A 40 2.52 -10.57 -4.89
C ALA A 40 3.22 -11.92 -5.11
N GLU A 41 4.53 -11.92 -5.38
CA GLU A 41 5.35 -13.13 -5.51
C GLU A 41 5.32 -13.97 -4.23
N SER A 42 5.40 -13.31 -3.06
CA SER A 42 5.28 -13.98 -1.76
C SER A 42 3.85 -14.40 -1.39
N LYS A 43 2.86 -14.18 -2.26
CA LYS A 43 1.42 -14.35 -1.97
C LYS A 43 0.99 -13.58 -0.72
N PHE A 44 1.56 -12.39 -0.52
CA PHE A 44 1.31 -11.51 0.63
C PHE A 44 1.62 -12.12 2.00
N LYS A 45 2.37 -13.23 2.06
CA LYS A 45 2.77 -13.88 3.32
C LYS A 45 3.81 -13.08 4.12
N LEU A 46 4.42 -12.07 3.49
CA LEU A 46 5.35 -11.14 4.13
C LEU A 46 4.63 -10.03 4.91
N LEU A 47 3.31 -9.88 4.71
CA LEU A 47 2.50 -9.00 5.53
C LEU A 47 2.17 -9.75 6.83
N GLY A 48 2.49 -9.14 7.97
CA GLY A 48 2.10 -9.69 9.27
C GLY A 48 0.58 -9.70 9.44
N GLU A 49 0.07 -10.60 10.27
CA GLU A 49 -1.22 -10.37 10.94
C GLU A 49 -1.03 -9.06 11.70
N GLY A 50 -1.81 -8.02 11.40
CA GLY A 50 -1.64 -6.70 12.00
C GLY A 50 -1.77 -6.77 13.52
N GLY A 51 -0.66 -7.07 14.21
CA GLY A 51 -0.54 -6.99 15.64
C GLY A 51 -0.49 -5.53 16.00
N GLU A 52 -1.37 -5.12 16.92
CA GLU A 52 -1.18 -3.90 17.69
C GLU A 52 0.23 -3.97 18.29
N GLY A 53 1.17 -3.24 17.69
CA GLY A 53 2.47 -3.00 18.31
C GLY A 53 2.23 -2.19 19.57
N GLU A 54 2.66 -2.72 20.72
CA GLU A 54 2.89 -1.95 21.95
C GLU A 54 3.79 -0.73 21.70
#